data_AF-A0A949ZYR0-F1
#
_entry.id   AF-A0A949ZYR0-F1
#
_cell.length_a   1.000
_cell.length_b   1.000
_cell.length_c   1.000
_cell.angle_alpha   90.00
_cell.angle_beta   90.00
_cell.angle_gamma   90.00
#
_symmetry.space_group_name_H-M   'P 1'
#
loop_
_entity.id
_entity.type
_entity.pdbx_description
1 polymer ?
#
loop_
_entity_poly.entity_id
_entity_poly.type
_entity_poly.pdbx_seq_one_letter_code
_entity_poly.pdbx_strand_id
1 'polypeptide(L)'
;MTVTLTASTGATVLVWRESDIFAASLAGAAEEAQICLGIDLFEVVAELAGLDLDDEDEAEEATQLADAARQRLSSLPTHQQPR
;
A
#
# COMPACT_ATOMS: atom_id res chain seq x y z
N MET A 1 11.65 -1.16 3.79
CA MET A 1 11.44 0.30 3.89
C MET A 1 9.96 0.56 3.73
N THR A 2 9.41 1.51 4.51
CA THR A 2 7.96 1.74 4.61
C THR A 2 7.61 3.11 4.07
N VAL A 3 6.56 3.17 3.26
CA VAL A 3 5.90 4.38 2.75
C VAL A 3 4.59 4.56 3.51
N THR A 4 4.32 5.79 3.91
CA THR A 4 3.03 6.16 4.51
C THR A 4 2.16 6.82 3.44
N LEU A 5 0.93 6.33 3.33
CA LEU A 5 -0.14 6.84 2.49
C LEU A 5 -1.23 7.40 3.38
N THR A 6 -1.88 8.48 2.96
CA THR A 6 -3.02 9.04 3.68
C THR A 6 -4.16 9.17 2.69
N ALA A 7 -5.24 8.45 2.94
CA ALA A 7 -6.46 8.49 2.15
C ALA A 7 -7.31 9.70 2.56
N SER A 8 -8.23 10.09 1.68
CA SER A 8 -9.22 11.16 1.86
C SER A 8 -10.15 10.88 3.04
N THR A 9 -10.38 9.61 3.37
CA THR A 9 -11.09 9.13 4.56
C THR A 9 -10.38 9.48 5.88
N GLY A 10 -9.12 9.93 5.81
CA GLY A 10 -8.25 10.16 6.96
C GLY A 10 -7.49 8.92 7.43
N ALA A 11 -7.77 7.75 6.84
CA ALA A 11 -7.02 6.53 7.10
C ALA A 11 -5.57 6.69 6.65
N THR A 12 -4.65 6.16 7.46
CA THR A 12 -3.22 6.20 7.15
C THR A 12 -2.71 4.79 6.93
N VAL A 13 -2.33 4.44 5.71
CA VAL A 13 -1.86 3.10 5.36
C VAL A 13 -0.33 3.09 5.26
N LEU A 14 0.29 2.16 5.96
CA LEU A 14 1.73 1.89 5.88
C LEU A 14 1.94 0.78 4.85
N VAL A 15 2.76 1.02 3.84
CA VAL A 15 3.09 0.04 2.80
C VAL A 15 4.59 -0.17 2.75
N TRP A 16 5.05 -1.41 2.78
CA TRP A 16 6.45 -1.77 2.58
C TRP A 16 6.58 -2.92 1.61
N ARG A 17 7.79 -3.11 1.11
CA ARG A 17 8.14 -4.22 0.23
C ARG A 17 9.13 -5.13 0.93
N GLU A 18 8.85 -6.42 0.91
CA GLU A 18 9.75 -7.49 1.34
C GLU A 18 10.03 -8.39 0.15
N SER A 19 11.28 -8.39 -0.31
CA SER A 19 11.69 -9.02 -1.57
C SER A 19 10.87 -8.53 -2.77
N ASP A 20 9.84 -9.27 -3.19
CA ASP A 20 8.99 -8.99 -4.35
C ASP A 20 7.50 -8.90 -4.01
N ILE A 21 7.17 -8.91 -2.73
CA ILE A 21 5.81 -8.88 -2.22
C ILE A 21 5.60 -7.57 -1.45
N PHE A 22 4.40 -7.02 -1.56
CA PHE A 22 4.00 -5.86 -0.78
C PHE A 22 3.29 -6.29 0.47
N ALA A 23 3.53 -5.57 1.55
CA ALA A 23 2.80 -5.68 2.78
C ALA A 23 2.24 -4.31 3.15
N ALA A 24 0.99 -4.27 3.60
CA ALA A 24 0.31 -3.06 3.99
C ALA A 24 -0.41 -3.23 5.33
N SER A 25 -0.46 -2.17 6.13
CA SER A 25 -1.24 -2.17 7.36
C SER A 25 -1.78 -0.78 7.67
N LEU A 26 -2.88 -0.73 8.43
CA LEU A 26 -3.40 0.52 8.95
C LEU A 26 -2.47 1.04 10.06
N ALA A 27 -2.08 2.31 9.99
CA ALA A 27 -1.19 2.92 10.95
C ALA A 27 -1.87 2.99 12.33
N GLY A 28 -1.24 2.38 13.34
CA GLY A 28 -1.74 2.37 14.70
C GLY A 28 -2.81 1.31 14.99
N ALA A 29 -3.20 0.49 14.01
CA ALA A 29 -3.99 -0.70 14.26
C ALA A 29 -3.11 -1.83 14.83
N ALA A 30 -3.69 -2.65 15.71
CA ALA A 30 -3.07 -3.89 16.20
C ALA A 30 -3.25 -5.05 15.21
N GLU A 31 -3.84 -4.77 14.04
CA GLU A 31 -4.15 -5.76 13.02
C GLU A 31 -2.89 -6.23 12.29
N GLU A 32 -2.94 -7.49 11.83
CA GLU A 32 -1.85 -8.10 11.07
C GLU A 32 -1.72 -7.43 9.70
N ALA A 33 -0.48 -7.34 9.22
CA ALA A 33 -0.21 -6.80 7.90
C ALA A 33 -0.84 -7.66 6.81
N GLN A 34 -1.50 -7.01 5.85
CA GLN A 34 -2.00 -7.64 4.65
C GLN A 34 -0.87 -7.79 3.63
N ILE A 35 -0.68 -9.00 3.12
CA ILE A 35 0.40 -9.34 2.19
C ILE A 35 -0.21 -9.59 0.81
N CYS A 36 0.27 -8.88 -0.21
CA CYS A 36 -0.29 -8.95 -1.55
C CYS A 36 0.76 -8.78 -2.65
N LEU A 37 0.41 -9.17 -3.88
CA LEU A 37 1.23 -8.85 -5.05
C LEU A 37 1.07 -7.36 -5.40
N GLY A 38 2.01 -6.83 -6.17
CA GLY A 38 1.94 -5.43 -6.60
C GLY A 38 0.73 -5.09 -7.48
N ILE A 39 0.11 -6.10 -8.11
CA ILE A 39 -1.13 -5.93 -8.89
C ILE A 39 -2.37 -5.77 -8.00
N ASP A 40 -2.37 -6.37 -6.81
CA ASP A 40 -3.50 -6.39 -5.88
C ASP A 40 -3.35 -5.30 -4.80
N LEU A 41 -2.27 -4.51 -4.84
CA LEU A 41 -1.97 -3.51 -3.82
C LEU A 41 -3.07 -2.45 -3.71
N PHE A 42 -3.74 -2.11 -4.81
CA PHE A 42 -4.83 -1.12 -4.77
C PHE A 42 -6.04 -1.65 -3.99
N GLU A 43 -6.38 -2.94 -4.11
CA GLU A 43 -7.49 -3.55 -3.36
C GLU A 43 -7.19 -3.56 -1.87
N VAL A 44 -5.96 -3.93 -1.49
CA VAL A 44 -5.52 -3.92 -0.09
C VAL A 44 -5.48 -2.51 0.48
N VAL A 45 -5.00 -1.52 -0.29
CA VAL A 45 -5.01 -0.12 0.14
C VAL A 45 -6.44 0.38 0.31
N ALA A 46 -7.36 0.03 -0.60
CA ALA A 46 -8.77 0.40 -0.50
C ALA A 46 -9.42 -0.20 0.76
N GLU A 47 -9.24 -1.50 1.00
CA GLU A 47 -9.79 -2.17 2.17
C GLU A 47 -9.28 -1.53 3.48
N LEU A 48 -7.96 -1.31 3.59
CA LEU A 48 -7.36 -0.70 4.77
C LEU A 48 -7.76 0.78 4.93
N ALA A 49 -7.94 1.50 3.84
CA ALA A 49 -8.35 2.90 3.85
C ALA A 49 -9.86 3.10 4.04
N GLY A 50 -10.65 2.02 3.95
CA GLY A 50 -12.11 2.08 3.95
C GLY A 50 -12.68 2.74 2.70
N LEU A 51 -12.01 2.59 1.55
CA LEU A 51 -12.46 3.09 0.25
C LEU A 51 -13.35 2.04 -0.44
N ASP A 52 -14.45 2.49 -1.03
CA ASP A 52 -15.37 1.67 -1.81
C ASP A 52 -14.92 1.58 -3.27
N LEU A 53 -14.54 0.38 -3.72
CA LEU A 53 -14.09 0.18 -5.10
C LEU A 53 -15.24 0.18 -6.12
N ASP A 54 -16.50 0.14 -5.68
CA ASP A 54 -17.67 0.32 -6.55
C ASP A 54 -17.93 1.81 -6.85
N ASP A 55 -17.34 2.74 -6.08
CA ASP A 55 -17.33 4.17 -6.35
C ASP A 55 -16.11 4.55 -7.23
N GLU A 56 -16.36 5.27 -8.33
CA GLU A 56 -15.32 5.58 -9.32
C GLU A 56 -14.24 6.51 -8.76
N ASP A 57 -14.62 7.48 -7.93
CA ASP A 57 -13.67 8.44 -7.35
C ASP A 57 -12.80 7.76 -6.29
N GLU A 58 -13.39 6.91 -5.45
CA GLU A 58 -12.68 6.16 -4.41
C GLU A 58 -11.77 5.05 -5.00
N ALA A 59 -12.22 4.38 -6.08
CA ALA A 59 -11.39 3.43 -6.82
C ALA A 59 -10.20 4.10 -7.51
N GLU A 60 -10.40 5.29 -8.08
CA GLU A 60 -9.30 6.08 -8.64
C GLU A 60 -8.30 6.47 -7.54
N GLU A 61 -8.79 6.92 -6.38
CA GLU A 61 -7.93 7.25 -5.26
C GLU A 61 -7.07 6.06 -4.81
N ALA A 62 -7.68 4.89 -4.61
CA ALA A 62 -6.97 3.67 -4.23
C ALA A 62 -5.87 3.32 -5.24
N THR A 63 -6.17 3.47 -6.54
CA THR A 63 -5.22 3.26 -7.63
C THR A 63 -4.05 4.24 -7.54
N GLN A 64 -4.33 5.53 -7.39
CA GLN A 64 -3.30 6.58 -7.27
C GLN A 64 -2.40 6.36 -6.05
N LEU A 65 -2.98 5.99 -4.90
CA LEU A 65 -2.26 5.69 -3.66
C LEU A 65 -1.33 4.47 -3.83
N ALA A 66 -1.83 3.39 -4.43
CA ALA A 66 -1.06 2.18 -4.70
C ALA A 66 0.08 2.44 -5.69
N ASP A 67 -0.17 3.18 -6.77
CA ASP A 67 0.88 3.55 -7.73
C ASP A 67 1.95 4.44 -7.11
N ALA A 68 1.56 5.41 -6.28
CA ALA A 68 2.49 6.25 -5.54
C ALA A 68 3.39 5.41 -4.62
N ALA A 69 2.82 4.43 -3.90
CA ALA A 69 3.59 3.49 -3.08
C ALA A 69 4.55 2.64 -3.93
N ARG A 70 4.07 2.06 -5.04
CA ARG A 70 4.89 1.25 -5.94
C ARG A 70 6.05 2.04 -6.51
N GLN A 71 5.82 3.25 -6.99
CA GLN A 71 6.87 4.11 -7.54
C GLN A 71 7.93 4.45 -6.48
N ARG A 72 7.51 4.82 -5.27
CA ARG A 72 8.44 5.11 -4.17
C ARG A 72 9.23 3.89 -3.73
N LEU A 73 8.61 2.71 -3.68
CA LEU A 73 9.25 1.46 -3.26
C LEU A 73 10.09 0.82 -4.38
N SER A 74 9.83 1.13 -5.65
CA SER A 74 10.59 0.63 -6.81
C SER A 74 11.75 1.55 -7.23
N SER A 75 11.66 2.85 -6.93
CA SER A 75 12.72 3.83 -7.24
C SER A 75 13.91 3.77 -6.28
N LEU A 76 13.83 2.94 -5.25
CA LEU A 76 14.90 2.76 -4.27
C LEU A 76 15.65 1.46 -4.56
N PRO A 77 17.00 1.46 -4.51
CA PRO A 77 17.77 0.26 -4.73
C PRO A 77 17.32 -0.80 -3.70
N THR A 78 16.73 -1.89 -4.18
CA THR A 78 16.59 -3.12 -3.42
C THR A 78 17.99 -3.52 -3.00
N HIS A 79 18.35 -3.21 -1.75
CA HIS A 79 19.59 -3.69 -1.15
C HIS A 79 19.50 -5.22 -1.16
N GLN A 80 20.02 -5.84 -2.20
CA GLN A 80 20.38 -7.24 -2.18
C GLN A 80 21.43 -7.35 -1.07
N GLN A 81 21.04 -7.84 0.11
CA GLN A 81 22.01 -8.29 1.09
C GLN A 81 22.75 -9.48 0.45
N PRO A 82 24.07 -9.39 0.22
CA PRO A 82 24.83 -10.56 -0.18
C PRO A 82 24.87 -11.51 1.03
N ARG A 83 24.46 -12.76 0.81
CA ARG A 83 24.81 -13.88 1.66
C ARG A 83 25.88 -14.71 0.98
#